data_AF-A0A925BDB7-F1
#
_entry.id   AF-A0A925BDB7-F1
#
_cell.length_a   1.000
_cell.length_b   1.000
_cell.length_c   1.000
_cell.angle_alpha   90.00
_cell.angle_beta   90.00
_cell.angle_gamma   90.00
#
_symmetry.space_group_name_H-M   'P 1'
#
loop_
_entity.id
_entity.type
_entity.pdbx_description
1 polymer ?
#
loop_
_entity_poly.entity_id
_entity_poly.type
_entity_poly.pdbx_seq_one_letter_code
_entity_poly.pdbx_strand_id
1 'polypeptide(L)'
;MKPNLRKVLLQFDAELSRTEDGVEERGDLSVATEIGDTLWVASDETVRITRLSRQGDDACGGHAVFDTADYLSLPGKEDAEADLEGLDHAEGMTFRRSEDGKQSFLVVYDSPAASRIAKKACFIADACDI
;
A
#
# COMPACT_ATOMS: atom_id res chain seq x y z
N MET A 1 -20.02 -14.73 -23.21
CA MET A 1 -19.68 -15.69 -22.14
C MET A 1 -19.77 -14.94 -20.81
N LYS A 2 -20.49 -15.44 -19.81
CA LYS A 2 -20.52 -14.77 -18.48
C LYS A 2 -19.27 -15.19 -17.70
N PRO A 3 -18.56 -14.25 -17.05
CA PRO A 3 -17.42 -14.60 -16.21
C PRO A 3 -17.89 -15.50 -15.06
N ASN A 4 -17.07 -16.49 -14.71
CA ASN A 4 -17.31 -17.32 -13.53
C ASN A 4 -16.83 -16.53 -12.30
N LEU A 5 -17.76 -16.03 -11.50
CA LEU A 5 -17.46 -15.27 -10.29
C LEU A 5 -17.20 -16.22 -9.13
N ARG A 6 -16.00 -16.14 -8.55
CA ARG A 6 -15.60 -16.89 -7.36
C ARG A 6 -15.38 -15.92 -6.21
N LYS A 7 -15.67 -16.35 -4.98
CA LYS A 7 -15.42 -15.56 -3.77
C LYS A 7 -14.12 -16.04 -3.14
N VAL A 8 -13.26 -15.11 -2.76
CA VAL A 8 -12.01 -15.39 -2.03
C VAL A 8 -12.14 -14.81 -0.63
N LEU A 9 -11.82 -15.60 0.39
CA LEU A 9 -11.77 -15.15 1.78
C LEU A 9 -10.44 -14.44 2.04
N LEU A 10 -10.52 -13.17 2.45
CA LEU A 10 -9.37 -12.43 2.97
C LEU A 10 -9.43 -12.43 4.49
N GLN A 11 -8.52 -13.18 5.12
CA GLN A 11 -8.44 -13.34 6.56
C GLN A 11 -7.37 -12.41 7.13
N PHE A 12 -7.83 -11.33 7.73
CA PHE A 12 -7.00 -10.41 8.49
C PHE A 12 -6.99 -10.79 9.97
N ASP A 13 -5.85 -10.60 10.62
CA ASP A 13 -5.75 -10.54 12.07
C ASP A 13 -6.32 -9.20 12.57
N ALA A 14 -7.30 -9.26 13.47
CA ALA A 14 -8.04 -8.09 13.95
C ALA A 14 -7.17 -7.09 14.73
N GLU A 15 -6.15 -7.57 15.44
CA GLU A 15 -5.25 -6.72 16.21
C GLU A 15 -4.29 -5.96 15.28
N LEU A 16 -3.88 -6.59 14.17
CA LEU A 16 -3.00 -5.96 13.18
C LEU A 16 -3.76 -5.04 12.21
N SER A 17 -5.07 -5.22 12.05
CA SER A 17 -5.90 -4.41 11.14
C SER A 17 -6.19 -3.00 11.65
N ARG A 18 -5.68 -2.63 12.83
CA ARG A 18 -5.89 -1.30 13.42
C ARG A 18 -4.58 -0.55 13.57
N THR A 19 -4.61 0.76 13.34
CA THR A 19 -3.50 1.65 13.70
C THR A 19 -3.52 1.92 15.20
N GLU A 20 -2.46 2.52 15.75
CA GLU A 20 -2.43 2.96 17.15
C GLU A 20 -3.56 3.97 17.44
N ASP A 21 -3.90 4.81 16.46
CA ASP A 21 -5.00 5.79 16.54
C ASP A 21 -6.38 5.17 16.29
N GLY A 22 -6.45 3.85 16.03
CA GLY A 22 -7.68 3.07 15.95
C GLY A 22 -8.36 3.02 14.57
N VAL A 23 -7.70 3.48 13.51
CA VAL A 23 -8.18 3.39 12.12
C VAL A 23 -8.23 1.91 11.68
N GLU A 24 -9.35 1.44 11.14
CA GLU A 24 -9.56 0.04 10.73
C GLU A 24 -9.42 -0.15 9.21
N GLU A 25 -8.28 -0.67 8.74
CA GLU A 25 -7.94 -0.71 7.30
C GLU A 25 -8.71 -1.75 6.48
N ARG A 26 -9.25 -2.79 7.12
CA ARG A 26 -9.90 -3.90 6.41
C ARG A 26 -11.09 -3.43 5.56
N GLY A 27 -11.74 -2.34 5.97
CA GLY A 27 -12.89 -1.76 5.29
C GLY A 27 -12.55 -0.92 4.06
N ASP A 28 -11.35 -0.36 4.03
CA ASP A 28 -10.98 0.77 3.15
C ASP A 28 -9.83 0.40 2.21
N LEU A 29 -9.81 -0.84 1.71
CA LEU A 29 -8.79 -1.32 0.79
C LEU A 29 -8.99 -0.72 -0.61
N SER A 30 -7.97 -0.01 -1.09
CA SER A 30 -8.01 0.74 -2.36
C SER A 30 -7.17 0.10 -3.46
N VAL A 31 -6.17 -0.72 -3.11
CA VAL A 31 -5.33 -1.44 -4.07
C VAL A 31 -5.04 -2.88 -3.63
N ALA A 32 -4.93 -3.78 -4.60
CA ALA A 32 -4.51 -5.17 -4.40
C ALA A 32 -3.64 -5.66 -5.56
N THR A 33 -2.56 -6.37 -5.26
CA THR A 33 -1.67 -6.98 -6.26
C THR A 33 -1.10 -8.31 -5.79
N GLU A 34 -0.90 -9.25 -6.70
CA GLU A 34 -0.35 -10.57 -6.39
C GLU A 34 1.14 -10.66 -6.77
N ILE A 35 1.93 -11.26 -5.88
CA ILE A 35 3.33 -11.62 -6.14
C ILE A 35 3.56 -13.04 -5.63
N GLY A 36 3.88 -13.95 -6.54
CA GLY A 36 4.03 -15.36 -6.19
C GLY A 36 2.80 -15.85 -5.41
N ASP A 37 3.01 -16.35 -4.20
CA ASP A 37 1.95 -16.85 -3.32
C ASP A 37 1.46 -15.81 -2.29
N THR A 38 1.63 -14.52 -2.58
CA THR A 38 1.23 -13.43 -1.68
C THR A 38 0.34 -12.42 -2.38
N LEU A 39 -0.69 -11.97 -1.66
CA LEU A 39 -1.55 -10.85 -2.00
C LEU A 39 -1.12 -9.66 -1.14
N TRP A 40 -0.78 -8.56 -1.79
CA TRP A 40 -0.45 -7.30 -1.14
C TRP A 40 -1.61 -6.34 -1.34
N VAL A 41 -2.05 -5.70 -0.27
CA VAL A 41 -3.16 -4.75 -0.26
C VAL A 41 -2.74 -3.49 0.49
N ALA A 42 -3.34 -2.36 0.12
CA ALA A 42 -3.19 -1.12 0.86
C ALA A 42 -4.50 -0.32 0.82
N SER A 43 -4.59 0.61 1.76
CA SER A 43 -5.70 1.53 1.96
C SER A 43 -5.22 2.95 1.70
N ASP A 44 -6.13 3.81 1.26
CA ASP A 44 -6.00 5.27 1.21
C ASP A 44 -6.29 5.93 2.57
N GLU A 45 -6.45 5.18 3.65
CA GLU A 45 -6.63 5.77 5.00
C GLU A 45 -5.33 5.74 5.81
N THR A 46 -4.29 5.07 5.29
CA THR A 46 -3.06 4.80 6.04
C THR A 46 -1.86 4.69 5.11
N VAL A 47 -0.66 4.91 5.65
CA VAL A 47 0.61 4.70 4.95
C VAL A 47 1.20 3.31 5.23
N ARG A 48 0.35 2.27 5.33
CA ARG A 48 0.78 0.89 5.60
C ARG A 48 0.52 -0.02 4.41
N ILE A 49 1.42 -1.00 4.22
CA ILE A 49 1.27 -2.07 3.25
C ILE A 49 0.93 -3.34 4.00
N THR A 50 -0.13 -4.03 3.57
CA THR A 50 -0.56 -5.29 4.15
C THR A 50 -0.30 -6.45 3.19
N ARG A 51 0.21 -7.56 3.71
CA ARG A 51 0.42 -8.81 2.98
C ARG A 51 -0.41 -9.94 3.57
N LEU A 52 -1.05 -10.69 2.68
CA LEU A 52 -1.64 -11.99 2.95
C LEU A 52 -0.94 -13.05 2.11
N SER A 53 -0.69 -14.22 2.67
CA SER A 53 -0.24 -15.41 1.95
C SER A 53 -1.44 -16.23 1.47
N ARG A 54 -1.36 -16.74 0.24
CA ARG A 54 -2.37 -17.63 -0.34
C ARG A 54 -2.47 -18.92 0.47
N GLN A 55 -3.69 -19.34 0.77
CA GLN A 55 -4.04 -20.54 1.54
C GLN A 55 -4.99 -21.41 0.72
N GLY A 56 -4.49 -21.86 -0.44
CA GLY A 56 -5.29 -22.51 -1.46
C GLY A 56 -6.00 -21.50 -2.37
N ASP A 57 -6.93 -21.99 -3.18
CA ASP A 57 -7.48 -21.21 -4.28
C ASP A 57 -8.58 -20.21 -3.88
N ASP A 58 -9.09 -20.32 -2.65
CA ASP A 58 -10.26 -19.57 -2.14
C ASP A 58 -9.95 -18.72 -0.91
N ALA A 59 -8.71 -18.69 -0.45
CA ALA A 59 -8.37 -17.99 0.78
C ALA A 59 -6.97 -17.38 0.73
N CYS A 60 -6.83 -16.23 1.38
CA CYS A 60 -5.57 -15.60 1.72
C CYS A 60 -5.60 -15.26 3.22
N GLY A 61 -4.50 -15.48 3.93
CA GLY A 61 -4.37 -15.21 5.37
C GLY A 61 -2.92 -14.97 5.75
N GLY A 62 -2.52 -15.22 7.00
CA GLY A 62 -1.13 -14.94 7.43
C GLY A 62 -0.80 -13.45 7.38
N HIS A 63 -1.72 -12.65 7.92
CA HIS A 63 -1.70 -11.19 7.95
C HIS A 63 -0.36 -10.66 8.48
N ALA A 64 0.33 -9.87 7.65
CA ALA A 64 1.52 -9.13 8.00
C ALA A 64 1.38 -7.68 7.53
N VAL A 65 1.79 -6.74 8.36
CA VAL A 65 1.70 -5.29 8.10
C VAL A 65 3.11 -4.72 8.05
N PHE A 66 3.33 -3.81 7.12
CA PHE A 66 4.59 -3.13 6.88
C PHE A 66 4.31 -1.63 6.86
N ASP A 67 4.83 -0.89 7.83
CA ASP A 67 4.71 0.56 7.81
C ASP A 67 5.65 1.13 6.74
N THR A 68 5.14 1.91 5.80
CA THR A 68 6.01 2.48 4.77
C THR A 68 7.02 3.46 5.35
N ALA A 69 6.74 4.06 6.51
CA ALA A 69 7.67 4.96 7.21
C ALA A 69 8.92 4.25 7.75
N ASP A 70 8.92 2.91 7.82
CA ASP A 70 10.10 2.11 8.18
C ASP A 70 11.08 1.98 7.00
N TYR A 71 10.59 2.17 5.77
CA TYR A 71 11.35 1.94 4.54
C TYR A 71 11.53 3.22 3.70
N LEU A 72 10.61 4.18 3.82
CA LEU A 72 10.58 5.44 3.10
C LEU A 72 10.76 6.62 4.05
N SER A 73 11.49 7.63 3.58
CA SER A 73 11.54 8.92 4.25
C SER A 73 10.27 9.70 3.93
N LEU A 74 9.23 9.52 4.75
CA LEU A 74 7.98 10.24 4.61
C LEU A 74 8.12 11.67 5.15
N PRO A 75 7.61 12.70 4.45
CA PRO A 75 7.51 14.04 5.01
C PRO A 75 6.53 14.07 6.18
N GLY A 76 6.86 14.83 7.24
CA GLY A 76 5.98 15.02 8.41
C GLY A 76 6.40 14.30 9.71
N LYS A 77 7.53 13.58 9.71
CA LYS A 77 8.00 12.76 10.84
C LYS A 77 8.61 13.57 12.02
N GLU A 78 7.92 14.57 12.56
CA GLU A 78 8.21 15.19 13.88
C GLU A 78 6.91 15.69 14.56
N ASP A 79 6.00 14.80 14.95
CA ASP A 79 4.82 15.09 15.80
C ASP A 79 3.54 15.63 15.13
N ALA A 80 3.38 15.46 13.82
CA ALA A 80 2.06 15.58 13.22
C ALA A 80 1.62 14.18 12.78
N GLU A 81 0.42 13.75 13.18
CA GLU A 81 -0.39 12.91 12.31
C GLU A 81 -0.16 13.45 10.90
N ALA A 82 0.28 12.59 9.97
CA ALA A 82 0.26 12.98 8.58
C ALA A 82 -1.18 13.41 8.34
N ASP A 83 -1.42 14.72 8.32
CA ASP A 83 -2.71 15.30 8.03
C ASP A 83 -2.96 14.85 6.60
N LEU A 84 -3.65 13.71 6.44
CA LEU A 84 -3.85 13.01 5.17
C LEU A 84 -4.65 13.90 4.19
N GLU A 85 -5.13 15.06 4.65
CA GLU A 85 -5.75 16.11 3.83
C GLU A 85 -4.75 17.13 3.25
N GLY A 86 -3.44 17.00 3.51
CA GLY A 86 -2.46 18.05 3.21
C GLY A 86 -1.60 17.83 1.97
N LEU A 87 -0.63 16.92 2.03
CA LEU A 87 0.40 16.71 1.02
C LEU A 87 1.02 15.30 1.15
N ASP A 88 1.36 14.66 0.03
CA ASP A 88 2.01 13.33 -0.02
C ASP A 88 1.19 12.19 0.61
N HIS A 89 -0.10 12.14 0.28
CA HIS A 89 -0.99 11.08 0.72
C HIS A 89 -0.81 9.80 -0.10
N ALA A 90 -0.14 8.76 0.41
CA ALA A 90 0.11 7.56 -0.38
C ALA A 90 -1.22 6.83 -0.68
N GLU A 91 -1.66 6.86 -1.95
CA GLU A 91 -2.96 6.31 -2.35
C GLU A 91 -2.85 5.02 -3.16
N GLY A 92 -1.77 4.91 -3.93
CA GLY A 92 -1.57 3.79 -4.82
C GLY A 92 -0.19 3.20 -4.65
N MET A 93 -0.11 1.89 -4.72
CA MET A 93 1.18 1.21 -4.86
C MET A 93 1.11 0.12 -5.92
N THR A 94 2.21 -0.07 -6.62
CA THR A 94 2.36 -1.17 -7.56
C THR A 94 3.81 -1.61 -7.66
N PHE A 95 4.03 -2.80 -8.21
CA PHE A 95 5.38 -3.25 -8.50
C PHE A 95 5.90 -2.55 -9.74
N ARG A 96 7.08 -1.95 -9.59
CA ARG A 96 7.91 -1.51 -10.70
C ARG A 96 9.09 -2.47 -10.81
N ARG A 97 9.40 -2.83 -12.05
CA ARG A 97 10.65 -3.50 -12.37
C ARG A 97 11.62 -2.48 -12.93
N SER A 98 12.83 -2.42 -12.38
CA SER A 98 13.93 -1.67 -12.97
C SER A 98 14.52 -2.41 -14.18
N GLU A 99 15.34 -1.73 -14.98
CA GLU A 99 15.99 -2.32 -16.15
C GLU A 99 16.93 -3.49 -15.79
N ASP A 100 17.56 -3.44 -14.62
CA ASP A 100 18.42 -4.52 -14.09
C ASP A 100 17.62 -5.70 -13.51
N GLY A 101 16.28 -5.61 -13.55
CA GLY A 101 15.37 -6.67 -13.18
C GLY A 101 15.00 -6.73 -11.71
N LYS A 102 15.51 -5.83 -10.86
CA LYS A 102 15.08 -5.70 -9.47
C LYS A 102 13.61 -5.26 -9.40
N GLN A 103 12.96 -5.72 -8.35
CA GLN A 103 11.59 -5.32 -8.05
C GLN A 103 11.65 -4.26 -6.95
N SER A 104 10.85 -3.21 -7.14
CA SER A 104 10.64 -2.17 -6.16
C SER A 104 9.16 -1.88 -6.05
N PHE A 105 8.70 -1.50 -4.87
CA PHE A 105 7.39 -0.89 -4.71
C PHE A 105 7.43 0.53 -5.23
N LEU A 106 6.60 0.87 -6.20
CA LEU A 106 6.32 2.23 -6.60
C LEU A 106 5.13 2.73 -5.78
N VAL A 107 5.32 3.79 -5.02
CA VAL A 107 4.26 4.45 -4.25
C VAL A 107 3.89 5.75 -4.96
N VAL A 108 2.61 5.94 -5.23
CA VAL A 108 2.04 7.17 -5.78
C VAL A 108 1.15 7.81 -4.74
N TYR A 109 1.11 9.15 -4.79
CA TYR A 109 0.44 9.95 -3.79
C TYR A 109 -0.78 10.64 -4.41
N ASP A 110 -1.91 10.63 -3.71
CA ASP A 110 -2.92 11.65 -3.87
C ASP A 110 -2.39 12.96 -3.27
N SER A 111 -2.65 14.06 -3.98
CA SER A 111 -2.13 15.39 -3.60
C SER A 111 -0.63 15.42 -3.27
N PRO A 112 0.29 15.09 -4.21
CA PRO A 112 1.73 15.09 -3.94
C PRO A 112 2.23 16.49 -3.55
N ALA A 113 3.15 16.53 -2.59
CA ALA A 113 3.83 17.72 -2.13
C ALA A 113 4.46 18.51 -3.28
N ALA A 114 4.51 19.83 -3.15
CA ALA A 114 5.08 20.70 -4.19
C ALA A 114 6.53 20.32 -4.55
N SER A 115 7.30 19.77 -3.60
CA SER A 115 8.66 19.24 -3.81
C SER A 115 8.70 18.03 -4.75
N ARG A 116 7.61 17.27 -4.88
CA ARG A 116 7.49 16.15 -5.83
C ARG A 116 7.04 16.59 -7.21
N ILE A 117 6.55 17.81 -7.40
CA ILE A 117 6.17 18.33 -8.72
C ILE A 117 7.43 18.81 -9.45
N ALA A 118 8.07 17.91 -10.19
CA ALA A 118 9.33 18.21 -10.89
C ALA A 118 9.17 19.25 -12.00
N LYS A 119 8.06 19.19 -12.75
CA LYS A 119 7.67 20.14 -13.81
C LYS A 119 6.22 19.89 -14.25
N LYS A 120 5.71 20.71 -15.18
CA LYS A 120 4.36 20.51 -15.74
C LYS A 120 4.17 19.07 -16.22
N ALA A 121 3.14 18.41 -15.70
CA ALA A 121 2.77 17.02 -15.97
C ALA A 121 3.83 15.97 -15.57
N CYS A 122 4.72 16.28 -14.63
CA CYS A 122 5.67 15.32 -14.08
C CYS A 122 5.72 15.44 -12.56
N PHE A 123 5.61 14.30 -11.88
CA PHE A 123 5.79 14.20 -10.45
C PHE A 123 6.80 13.09 -10.11
N ILE A 124 7.38 13.20 -8.92
CA ILE A 124 8.32 12.25 -8.35
C ILE A 124 7.53 11.29 -7.47
N ALA A 125 7.67 10.00 -7.73
CA ALA A 125 7.12 8.93 -6.92
C ALA A 125 8.27 8.22 -6.17
N ASP A 126 7.96 7.60 -5.05
CA ASP A 126 8.95 6.83 -4.30
C ASP A 126 9.03 5.40 -4.83
N ALA A 127 10.25 4.89 -4.94
CA ALA A 127 10.54 3.51 -5.31
C ALA A 127 11.33 2.86 -4.17
N CYS A 128 10.74 1.89 -3.48
CA CYS A 128 11.37 1.13 -2.41
C CYS A 128 11.82 -0.23 -2.91
N ASP A 129 13.13 -0.48 -2.89
CA ASP A 129 13.68 -1.80 -3.18
C ASP A 129 13.34 -2.81 -2.06
N ILE A 130 13.24 -4.09 -2.42
CA ILE A 130 12.84 -5.23 -1.57
C ILE A 130 13.86 -6.35 -1.66
#